data_AF-A0A6C0J2H8-F1
#
_entry.id   AF-A0A6C0J2H8-F1
#
_cell.length_a   1.000
_cell.length_b   1.000
_cell.length_c   1.000
_cell.angle_alpha   90.00
_cell.angle_beta   90.00
_cell.angle_gamma   90.00
#
_symmetry.space_group_name_H-M   'P 1'
#
loop_
_entity.id
_entity.type
_entity.pdbx_description
1 polymer ?
#
loop_
_entity_poly.entity_id
_entity_poly.type
_entity_poly.pdbx_seq_one_letter_code
_entity_poly.pdbx_strand_id
1 'polypeptide(L)' 'MYCHVCNKRLNILQEMTSKCKCNNYFCNKHKFYVNHNCQYDYKLDIIDIPKIQKNKIEKI' A
#
# COMPACT_ATOMS: atom_id res chain seq x y z
N MET A 1 12.01 14.89 -1.89
CA MET A 1 11.69 14.01 -0.74
C MET A 1 12.71 12.86 -0.58
N TYR A 2 12.78 12.25 0.61
CA TYR A 2 13.70 11.13 0.92
C TYR A 2 12.92 9.89 1.40
N CYS A 3 13.46 8.70 1.16
CA CYS A 3 12.92 7.45 1.68
C CYS A 3 13.08 7.39 3.21
N HIS A 4 12.00 7.11 3.94
CA HIS A 4 12.01 7.05 5.41
C HIS A 4 12.92 5.95 6.01
N VAL A 5 13.20 4.87 5.25
CA VAL A 5 14.00 3.74 5.75
C VAL A 5 15.50 3.92 5.49
N CYS A 6 15.88 4.39 4.30
CA CYS A 6 17.29 4.42 3.87
C CYS A 6 17.79 5.82 3.49
N ASN A 7 17.00 6.87 3.71
CA ASN A 7 17.30 8.25 3.36
C ASN A 7 17.73 8.48 1.89
N LYS A 8 17.42 7.53 1.00
CA LYS A 8 17.68 7.69 -0.43
C LYS A 8 16.80 8.80 -0.99
N ARG A 9 17.38 9.73 -1.75
CA ARG A 9 16.65 10.79 -2.45
C ARG A 9 15.71 10.16 -3.49
N LEU A 10 14.44 10.56 -3.43
CA LEU A 10 13.41 10.12 -4.37
C LEU A 10 13.41 11.01 -5.60
N ASN A 11 13.16 10.43 -6.77
CA ASN A 11 12.89 11.19 -7.99
C ASN A 11 11.42 11.62 -8.03
N ILE A 12 11.06 12.49 -8.99
CA ILE A 12 9.71 13.07 -9.12
C ILE A 12 8.63 11.98 -9.20
N LEU A 13 8.88 10.91 -9.97
CA LEU A 13 7.94 9.79 -10.09
C LEU A 13 7.74 9.05 -8.76
N GLN A 14 8.82 8.79 -8.03
CA GLN A 14 8.75 8.13 -6.72
C GLN A 14 8.05 9.02 -5.69
N GLU A 15 8.29 10.32 -5.72
CA GLU A 15 7.61 11.28 -4.87
C GLU A 15 6.08 11.24 -5.06
N MET A 16 5.61 11.18 -6.31
CA MET A 16 4.18 11.10 -6.61
C MET A 16 3.54 9.74 -6.26
N THR A 17 4.29 8.64 -6.40
CA THR A 17 3.71 7.27 -6.38
C THR A 17 4.09 6.42 -5.17
N SER A 18 5.04 6.89 -4.35
CA SER A 18 5.62 6.11 -3.25
C SER A 18 5.22 6.64 -1.87
N LYS A 19 4.16 7.44 -1.82
CA LYS A 19 3.48 7.79 -0.57
C LYS A 19 2.68 6.59 -0.09
N CYS A 20 3.01 6.08 1.08
CA CYS A 20 2.27 5.00 1.73
C CYS A 20 1.08 5.58 2.52
N LYS A 21 0.10 4.73 2.84
CA LYS A 21 -1.03 5.09 3.73
C LYS A 21 -0.59 5.44 5.15
N CYS A 22 0.60 5.01 5.57
CA CYS A 22 1.24 5.45 6.82
C CYS A 22 1.85 6.87 6.74
N ASN A 23 1.52 7.66 5.72
CA ASN A 23 1.98 9.05 5.48
C ASN A 23 3.49 9.24 5.25
N ASN A 24 4.26 8.17 5.13
CA ASN A 24 5.68 8.21 4.81
C ASN A 24 5.95 7.96 3.32
N TYR A 25 7.13 8.41 2.86
CA TYR A 25 7.61 8.23 1.49
C TYR A 25 8.73 7.20 1.43
N PHE A 26 8.72 6.36 0.41
CA PHE A 26 9.65 5.24 0.29
C PHE A 26 10.27 5.13 -1.10
N CYS A 27 11.45 4.52 -1.21
CA CYS A 27 12.00 4.16 -2.51
C CYS A 27 11.39 2.84 -3.00
N ASN A 28 11.63 2.45 -4.26
CA ASN A 28 11.08 1.22 -4.84
C ASN A 28 11.35 -0.05 -3.99
N LYS A 29 12.45 -0.09 -3.24
CA LYS A 29 12.78 -1.22 -2.35
C LYS A 29 11.96 -1.25 -1.06
N HIS A 30 11.55 -0.08 -0.56
CA HIS A 30 10.82 0.06 0.71
C HIS A 30 9.35 0.45 0.52
N LYS A 31 8.88 0.53 -0.73
CA LYS A 31 7.52 0.95 -1.08
C LYS A 31 6.45 0.04 -0.49
N PHE A 32 6.71 -1.27 -0.48
CA PHE A 32 5.76 -2.25 0.02
C PHE A 32 5.78 -2.30 1.55
N TYR A 33 4.60 -2.55 2.14
CA TYR A 33 4.39 -2.59 3.58
C TYR A 33 5.23 -3.67 4.29
N VAL A 34 5.70 -4.70 3.58
CA VAL A 34 6.58 -5.75 4.14
C VAL A 34 8.04 -5.30 4.26
N ASN A 35 8.42 -4.23 3.56
CA ASN A 35 9.79 -3.71 3.51
C ASN A 35 10.01 -2.50 4.42
N HIS A 36 9.01 -2.12 5.22
CA HIS A 36 9.11 -1.10 6.24
C HIS A 36 8.14 -1.44 7.39
N ASN A 37 8.35 -0.88 8.57
CA ASN A 37 7.42 -1.06 9.69
C ASN A 37 6.17 -0.19 9.48
N CYS A 38 5.31 -0.58 8.53
CA CYS A 38 4.08 0.15 8.23
C CYS A 38 3.14 0.10 9.42
N GLN A 39 2.81 1.27 9.97
CA GLN A 39 1.87 1.40 11.08
C GLN A 39 0.41 1.41 10.62
N TYR A 40 0.16 1.38 9.31
CA TYR A 40 -1.18 1.36 8.75
C TYR A 40 -1.74 -0.07 8.72
N ASP A 41 -2.88 -0.30 9.36
CA ASP A 41 -3.56 -1.59 9.34
C ASP A 41 -4.44 -1.74 8.10
N TYR A 42 -3.89 -2.36 7.06
CA TYR A 42 -4.60 -2.64 5.82
C TYR A 42 -5.77 -3.64 5.99
N LYS A 43 -5.89 -4.33 7.13
CA LYS A 43 -7.00 -5.28 7.36
C LYS A 43 -8.32 -4.57 7.61
N LEU A 44 -8.28 -3.37 8.21
CA LEU A 44 -9.47 -2.58 8.49
C LEU A 44 -10.16 -2.13 7.19
N ASP A 45 -9.38 -1.78 6.15
CA ASP A 45 -9.92 -1.41 4.84
C ASP A 45 -10.75 -2.52 4.16
N ILE A 46 -10.51 -3.79 4.53
CA ILE A 46 -11.18 -4.94 3.92
C ILE A 46 -12.61 -5.09 4.48
N ILE A 47 -12.85 -4.57 5.69
CA ILE A 47 -14.12 -4.71 6.40
C ILE A 47 -15.19 -3.81 5.77
N ASP A 48 -14.78 -2.66 5.20
CA ASP A 48 -15.65 -1.72 4.49
C ASP A 48 -15.97 -2.14 3.04
N ILE A 49 -15.44 -3.27 2.56
CA ILE A 49 -15.81 -3.81 1.25
C ILE A 49 -17.15 -4.55 1.42
N PRO A 50 -18.25 -4.09 0.79
CA PRO A 50 -19.49 -4.85 0.78
C PRO A 50 -19.20 -6.23 0.19
N LYS A 51 -19.41 -7.26 1.01
CA LYS A 51 -19.19 -8.66 0.63
C LYS A 51 -19.97 -8.94 -0.65
N ILE A 52 -19.27 -9.06 -1.78
CA ILE A 52 -19.86 -9.46 -3.06
C ILE A 52 -20.47 -10.85 -2.82
N GLN A 53 -21.81 -10.92 -2.84
CA GLN A 53 -22.53 -12.17 -2.72
C GLN A 53 -22.12 -13.06 -3.90
N LYS A 54 -21.46 -14.18 -3.60
CA LYS A 54 -21.11 -15.18 -4.60
C LYS A 54 -22.41 -15.87 -5.04
N ASN A 55 -23.09 -15.32 -6.04
CA ASN A 55 -24.15 -16.06 -6.71
C ASN A 55 -23.50 -17.24 -7.44
N LYS A 56 -23.80 -18.44 -6.95
CA LYS A 56 -23.40 -19.73 -7.49
C LYS A 56 -23.94 -19.82 -8.91
N ILE A 57 -23.08 -19.73 -9.91
CA ILE A 57 -23.47 -19.97 -11.30
C ILE A 57 -23.70 -21.49 -11.42
N GLU A 58 -24.96 -21.90 -11.43
CA GLU A 58 -25.34 -23.27 -11.78
C GLU A 58 -25.02 -23.47 -13.26
N LYS A 59 -24.15 -24.46 -13.53
CA LYS A 59 -23.79 -24.87 -14.88
C LYS A 59 -25.04 -25.43 -15.55
N ILE A 60 -25.40 -24.84 -16.70
CA ILE A 60 -26.35 -25.40 -17.68
C ILE A 60 -25.59 -26.41 -18.53
#